data_AF-A0A3A4PSF3-F1
#
_entry.id   AF-A0A3A4PSF3-F1
#
_cell.length_a   1.000
_cell.length_b   1.000
_cell.length_c   1.000
_cell.angle_alpha   90.00
_cell.angle_beta   90.00
_cell.angle_gamma   90.00
#
_symmetry.space_group_name_H-M   'P 1'
#
loop_
_entity.id
_entity.type
_entity.pdbx_description
1 polymer ?
#
loop_
_entity_poly.entity_id
_entity_poly.type
_entity_poly.pdbx_seq_one_letter_code
_entity_poly.pdbx_strand_id
1 'polypeptide(L)'
;MDSTGVLYYDGAREIAEYNSAETAGALTQAYVWGTQYVDELLMMFGQNGAYFAWQDANWKVIGLTTPGGRLAEEYNYTPYGRVLARRHTVFGDGDRGARRASPRRIVRDDARGWGYTGGDRVRLPRRPAAG
;
A
#
# COMPACT_ATOMS: atom_id res chain seq x y z
N MET A 1 -28.59 6.13 5.04
CA MET A 1 -28.95 4.76 5.48
C MET A 1 -27.64 4.11 5.86
N ASP A 2 -27.50 3.67 7.10
CA ASP A 2 -26.30 2.96 7.52
C ASP A 2 -26.35 1.56 6.90
N SER A 3 -25.32 1.20 6.14
CA SER A 3 -25.16 -0.15 5.60
C SER A 3 -24.54 -1.03 6.67
N THR A 4 -25.20 -2.15 7.01
CA THR A 4 -24.60 -3.16 7.88
C THR A 4 -23.79 -4.13 7.02
N GLY A 5 -22.50 -4.26 7.31
CA GLY A 5 -21.64 -5.29 6.73
C GLY A 5 -21.76 -6.60 7.49
N VAL A 6 -21.90 -7.71 6.78
CA VAL A 6 -21.97 -9.07 7.37
C VAL A 6 -20.77 -9.87 6.89
N LEU A 7 -20.08 -10.52 7.83
CA LEU A 7 -18.91 -11.38 7.55
C LEU A 7 -19.34 -12.84 7.55
N TYR A 8 -18.96 -13.57 6.50
CA TYR A 8 -19.17 -15.00 6.35
C TYR A 8 -17.81 -15.70 6.25
N TYR A 9 -17.69 -16.82 6.97
CA TYR A 9 -16.58 -17.74 6.89
C TYR A 9 -17.10 -19.04 6.29
N ASP A 10 -16.53 -19.48 5.17
CA ASP A 10 -17.02 -20.62 4.39
C ASP A 10 -16.44 -21.97 4.87
N GLY A 11 -15.58 -21.94 5.89
CA GLY A 11 -14.86 -23.13 6.39
C GLY A 11 -13.55 -23.40 5.65
N ALA A 12 -13.32 -22.74 4.52
CA ALA A 12 -12.01 -22.60 3.89
C ALA A 12 -11.35 -21.30 4.40
N ARG A 13 -10.09 -21.06 4.07
CA ARG A 13 -9.32 -19.88 4.52
C ARG A 13 -9.78 -18.58 3.82
N GLU A 14 -11.09 -18.42 3.64
CA GLU A 14 -11.74 -17.30 2.99
C GLU A 14 -12.71 -16.61 3.95
N ILE A 15 -12.66 -15.27 3.99
CA ILE A 15 -13.63 -14.43 4.69
C ILE A 15 -14.25 -13.52 3.64
N ALA A 16 -15.57 -13.52 3.54
CA ALA A 16 -16.34 -12.68 2.62
C ALA A 16 -17.22 -11.70 3.37
N GLU A 17 -17.24 -10.45 2.89
CA GLU A 17 -18.03 -9.34 3.40
C GLU A 17 -19.15 -9.01 2.42
N TYR A 18 -20.37 -8.92 2.92
CA TYR A 18 -21.56 -8.60 2.13
C TYR A 18 -22.29 -7.40 2.71
N ASN A 19 -22.86 -6.58 1.83
CA ASN A 19 -23.76 -5.50 2.21
C ASN A 19 -25.17 -6.05 2.47
N SER A 20 -25.65 -5.97 3.71
CA SER A 20 -26.96 -6.49 4.09
C SER A 20 -28.14 -5.60 3.65
N ALA A 21 -27.88 -4.42 3.09
CA ALA A 21 -28.92 -3.49 2.64
C ALA A 21 -29.48 -3.86 1.25
N GLU A 22 -28.86 -4.78 0.51
CA GLU A 22 -29.32 -5.23 -0.80
C GLU A 22 -30.10 -6.54 -0.70
N THR A 23 -31.21 -6.66 -1.44
CA THR A 23 -32.14 -7.82 -1.42
C THR A 23 -31.48 -9.15 -1.77
N ALA A 24 -30.30 -9.13 -2.42
CA ALA A 24 -29.51 -10.32 -2.75
C ALA A 24 -28.16 -10.40 -2.01
N GLY A 25 -27.83 -9.44 -1.13
CA GLY A 25 -26.53 -9.34 -0.47
C GLY A 25 -25.39 -9.20 -1.49
N ALA A 26 -25.00 -7.97 -1.85
CA ALA A 26 -23.85 -7.79 -2.74
C ALA A 26 -22.54 -8.06 -1.99
N LEU A 27 -21.68 -8.91 -2.55
CA LEU A 27 -20.30 -9.09 -2.08
C LEU A 27 -19.57 -7.75 -2.22
N THR A 28 -19.09 -7.21 -1.11
CA THR A 28 -18.27 -5.99 -1.10
C THR A 28 -16.81 -6.35 -1.25
N GLN A 29 -16.35 -7.34 -0.49
CA GLN A 29 -14.96 -7.75 -0.45
C GLN A 29 -14.82 -9.19 0.05
N ALA A 30 -13.78 -9.88 -0.38
CA ALA A 30 -13.39 -11.16 0.18
C ALA A 30 -11.87 -11.29 0.25
N TYR A 31 -11.42 -12.06 1.23
CA TYR A 31 -10.03 -12.18 1.64
C TYR A 31 -9.66 -13.64 1.70
N VAL A 32 -8.60 -14.01 0.99
CA VAL A 32 -8.03 -15.36 0.98
C VAL A 32 -6.73 -15.36 1.77
N TRP A 33 -6.64 -16.29 2.70
CA TRP A 33 -5.51 -16.46 3.61
C TRP A 33 -4.73 -17.73 3.30
N GLY A 34 -3.45 -17.72 3.66
CA GLY A 34 -2.54 -18.85 3.51
C GLY A 34 -2.94 -20.04 4.36
N THR A 35 -2.38 -21.19 4.01
CA THR A 35 -2.64 -22.44 4.73
C THR A 35 -1.75 -22.61 5.95
N GLN A 36 -0.62 -21.88 6.01
CA GLN A 36 0.38 -22.06 7.04
C GLN A 36 0.11 -21.19 8.26
N TYR A 37 -0.20 -19.91 8.08
CA TYR A 37 -0.46 -18.98 9.17
C TYR A 37 -1.79 -18.23 9.04
N VAL A 38 -2.38 -17.84 10.17
CA VAL A 38 -3.68 -17.14 10.21
C VAL A 38 -3.58 -15.69 9.75
N ASP A 39 -2.38 -15.10 9.82
CA ASP A 39 -2.04 -13.73 9.43
C ASP A 39 -1.39 -13.63 8.05
N GLU A 40 -1.39 -14.73 7.28
CA GLU A 40 -0.87 -14.79 5.92
C GLU A 40 -1.93 -14.35 4.90
N LEU A 41 -2.10 -13.05 4.67
CA LEU A 41 -3.03 -12.57 3.64
C LEU A 41 -2.42 -12.82 2.25
N LEU A 42 -3.12 -13.55 1.39
CA LEU A 42 -2.67 -13.85 0.03
C LEU A 42 -3.33 -12.95 -1.01
N MET A 43 -4.66 -12.81 -0.91
CA MET A 43 -5.44 -12.11 -1.92
C MET A 43 -6.62 -11.40 -1.28
N MET A 44 -6.96 -10.25 -1.84
CA MET A 44 -8.19 -9.52 -1.57
C MET A 44 -8.90 -9.28 -2.90
N PHE A 45 -10.19 -9.58 -2.99
CA PHE A 45 -10.99 -9.32 -4.18
C PHE A 45 -12.28 -8.59 -3.83
N GLY A 46 -12.64 -7.61 -4.63
CA GLY A 46 -13.86 -6.82 -4.45
C GLY A 46 -14.25 -6.13 -5.75
N GLN A 47 -15.01 -5.04 -5.65
CA GLN A 47 -15.48 -4.31 -6.84
C GLN A 47 -14.36 -3.83 -7.78
N ASN A 48 -13.17 -3.51 -7.23
CA ASN A 48 -12.03 -3.03 -8.02
C ASN A 48 -11.11 -4.17 -8.52
N GLY A 49 -11.58 -5.41 -8.49
CA GLY A 49 -10.84 -6.60 -8.90
C GLY A 49 -10.00 -7.21 -7.77
N ALA A 50 -9.15 -8.16 -8.14
CA ALA A 50 -8.28 -8.87 -7.21
C ALA A 50 -6.94 -8.13 -7.02
N TYR A 51 -6.43 -8.18 -5.79
CA TYR A 51 -5.13 -7.68 -5.38
C TYR A 51 -4.40 -8.79 -4.64
N PHE A 52 -3.15 -9.03 -5.00
CA PHE A 52 -2.28 -10.02 -4.37
C PHE A 52 -1.35 -9.34 -3.38
N ALA A 53 -1.35 -9.81 -2.15
CA ALA A 53 -0.61 -9.24 -1.05
C ALA A 53 0.81 -9.79 -0.97
N TRP A 54 1.75 -8.91 -0.65
CA TRP A 54 3.16 -9.23 -0.47
C TRP A 54 3.49 -9.03 1.00
N GLN A 55 4.15 -9.99 1.61
CA GLN A 55 4.47 -9.96 3.03
C GLN A 55 5.97 -10.00 3.28
N ASP A 56 6.39 -9.39 4.39
CA ASP A 56 7.74 -9.55 4.92
C ASP A 56 7.86 -10.80 5.81
N ALA A 57 9.05 -11.04 6.34
CA ALA A 57 9.32 -12.18 7.22
C ALA A 57 8.56 -12.14 8.56
N ASN A 58 7.92 -11.01 8.89
CA ASN A 58 7.10 -10.82 10.09
C ASN A 58 5.60 -10.70 9.75
N TRP A 59 5.21 -11.23 8.58
CA TRP A 59 3.85 -11.31 8.05
C TRP A 59 3.15 -9.95 7.88
N LYS A 60 3.91 -8.85 7.81
CA LYS A 60 3.35 -7.52 7.51
C LYS A 60 3.14 -7.40 6.01
N VAL A 61 1.96 -6.95 5.61
CA VAL A 61 1.66 -6.65 4.20
C VAL A 61 2.46 -5.42 3.77
N ILE A 62 3.48 -5.60 2.95
CA ILE A 62 4.36 -4.53 2.45
C ILE A 62 3.93 -4.02 1.07
N GLY A 63 3.02 -4.71 0.39
CA GLY A 63 2.50 -4.24 -0.88
C GLY A 63 1.33 -5.05 -1.42
N LEU A 64 0.69 -4.47 -2.42
CA LEU A 64 -0.41 -5.06 -3.18
C LEU A 64 -0.08 -4.98 -4.66
N THR A 65 -0.39 -6.04 -5.40
CA THR A 65 -0.22 -6.11 -6.85
C THR A 65 -1.52 -6.47 -7.55
N THR A 66 -1.75 -5.91 -8.73
CA THR A 66 -2.89 -6.27 -9.57
C THR A 66 -2.66 -7.64 -10.22
N PRO A 67 -3.68 -8.28 -10.83
CA PRO A 67 -3.52 -9.57 -11.48
C PRO A 67 -2.56 -9.54 -12.68
N GLY A 68 -2.34 -8.35 -13.25
CA GLY A 68 -1.34 -8.12 -14.29
C GLY A 68 0.09 -7.91 -13.74
N GLY A 69 0.32 -8.12 -12.44
CA GLY A 69 1.63 -7.96 -11.80
C GLY A 69 2.07 -6.51 -11.60
N ARG A 70 1.19 -5.52 -11.77
CA ARG A 70 1.52 -4.11 -11.52
C ARG A 70 1.40 -3.82 -10.03
N LEU A 71 2.36 -3.09 -9.48
CA LEU A 71 2.28 -2.59 -8.11
C LEU A 71 1.08 -1.64 -7.98
N ALA A 72 0.14 -1.99 -7.11
CA ALA A 72 -0.99 -1.15 -6.73
C ALA A 72 -0.61 -0.25 -5.57
N GLU A 73 -0.12 -0.86 -4.49
CA GLU A 73 0.27 -0.16 -3.26
C GLU A 73 1.56 -0.73 -2.65
N GLU A 74 2.25 0.11 -1.90
CA GLU A 74 3.46 -0.24 -1.13
C GLU A 74 3.39 0.43 0.25
N TYR A 75 3.69 -0.32 1.30
CA TYR A 75 3.61 0.10 2.69
C TYR A 75 4.96 -0.03 3.39
N ASN A 76 5.31 1.01 4.15
CA ASN A 76 6.47 0.99 5.04
C ASN A 76 6.00 1.14 6.49
N TYR A 77 6.58 0.37 7.40
CA TYR A 77 6.18 0.35 8.81
C TYR A 77 7.33 0.77 9.73
N THR A 78 7.00 1.33 10.88
CA THR A 78 7.91 1.37 12.03
C THR A 78 8.13 -0.05 12.57
N PRO A 79 9.18 -0.28 13.40
CA PRO A 79 9.38 -1.57 14.07
C PRO A 79 8.16 -2.06 14.87
N TYR A 80 7.29 -1.16 15.29
CA TYR A 80 6.07 -1.47 16.06
C TYR A 80 4.78 -1.40 15.23
N GLY A 81 4.88 -1.45 13.90
CA GLY A 81 3.72 -1.63 13.01
C GLY A 81 2.94 -0.36 12.68
N ARG A 82 3.45 0.83 13.02
CA ARG A 82 2.85 2.09 12.54
C ARG A 82 3.20 2.31 11.08
N VAL A 83 2.21 2.55 10.22
CA VAL A 83 2.46 2.91 8.81
C VAL A 83 3.21 4.25 8.75
N LEU A 84 4.39 4.24 8.15
CA LEU A 84 5.24 5.41 7.89
C LEU A 84 4.92 6.07 6.55
N ALA A 85 4.68 5.26 5.52
CA ALA A 85 4.36 5.72 4.18
C ALA A 85 3.51 4.69 3.45
N ARG A 86 2.57 5.21 2.65
CA ARG A 86 1.79 4.45 1.66
C ARG A 86 2.04 5.08 0.30
N ARG A 87 2.54 4.30 -0.65
CA ARG A 87 2.66 4.71 -2.05
C ARG A 87 1.54 4.03 -2.82
N HIS A 88 0.72 4.81 -3.53
CA HIS A 88 -0.30 4.31 -4.44
C HIS A 88 0.18 4.56 -5.87
N THR A 89 0.20 3.53 -6.71
CA THR A 89 0.81 3.59 -8.06
C THR A 89 -0.21 3.44 -9.18
N VAL A 90 -1.46 3.03 -8.88
CA VAL A 90 -2.51 2.82 -9.89
C VAL A 90 -3.52 3.96 -9.86
N PHE A 91 -3.14 5.10 -10.42
CA PHE A 91 -4.13 6.00 -11.02
C PHE A 91 -3.92 6.00 -12.53
N GLY A 92 -5.01 5.93 -13.28
CA GLY A 92 -4.98 6.04 -14.73
C GLY A 92 -4.34 7.37 -15.12
N ASP A 93 -3.12 7.29 -15.66
CA ASP A 93 -2.55 8.36 -16.44
C ASP A 93 -1.98 7.69 -17.68
N GLY A 94 -2.53 8.06 -18.83
CA GLY A 94 -2.06 7.54 -20.11
C GLY A 94 -0.56 7.80 -20.26
N ASP A 95 0.09 6.96 -21.07
CA ASP A 95 1.48 7.09 -21.51
C ASP A 95 1.75 8.43 -22.26
N ARG A 96 1.63 9.56 -21.57
CA ARG A 96 1.98 10.90 -22.04
C ARG A 96 2.67 11.68 -20.94
N GLY A 97 3.69 11.07 -20.34
CA GLY A 97 4.43 11.73 -19.28
C GLY A 97 5.67 11.02 -18.78
N ALA A 98 6.04 9.87 -19.34
CA ALA A 98 7.32 9.20 -19.06
C ALA A 98 8.52 10.00 -19.62
N ARG A 99 8.61 11.30 -19.30
CA ARG A 99 9.84 12.06 -19.36
C ARG A 99 10.47 12.01 -17.97
N ARG A 100 11.23 10.93 -17.79
CA ARG A 100 12.53 10.95 -17.11
C ARG A 100 12.51 11.30 -15.62
N ALA A 101 11.83 10.48 -14.81
CA ALA A 101 12.28 10.27 -13.43
C ALA A 101 13.07 8.96 -13.38
N SER A 102 14.38 9.06 -13.61
CA SER A 102 15.31 7.97 -13.33
C SER A 102 15.14 7.52 -11.88
N PRO A 103 15.19 6.21 -11.56
CA PRO A 103 15.10 5.77 -10.17
C PRO A 103 16.20 6.43 -9.36
N ARG A 104 15.83 7.18 -8.31
CA ARG A 104 16.78 7.78 -7.38
C ARG A 104 17.47 6.64 -6.65
N ARG A 105 18.65 6.25 -7.15
CA ARG A 105 19.54 5.28 -6.54
C ARG A 105 19.85 5.76 -5.12
N ILE A 106 19.46 4.97 -4.11
CA ILE A 106 20.01 5.12 -2.76
C ILE A 106 21.46 4.68 -2.86
N VAL A 107 22.38 5.64 -2.90
CA VAL A 107 23.82 5.38 -2.83
C VAL A 107 24.21 5.51 -1.35
N ARG A 108 24.95 4.53 -0.83
CA ARG A 108 25.63 4.70 0.46
C ARG A 108 26.75 5.73 0.25
N ASP A 109 26.66 6.85 0.95
CA ASP A 109 27.80 7.76 1.10
C ASP A 109 28.48 7.45 2.43
N ASP A 110 29.68 6.89 2.32
CA ASP A 110 30.51 6.41 3.41
C ASP A 110 31.17 7.59 4.13
N ALA A 111 30.41 8.46 4.81
CA ALA A 111 31.00 9.41 5.76
C ALA A 111 30.03 10.08 6.74
N ARG A 112 28.75 10.29 6.42
CA ARG A 112 27.79 10.96 7.32
C ARG A 112 26.39 10.43 7.00
N GLY A 113 25.66 10.01 8.03
CA GLY A 113 24.38 9.29 7.92
C GLY A 113 23.33 9.94 7.02
N TRP A 114 22.28 9.16 6.72
CA TRP A 114 21.13 9.45 5.85
C TRP A 114 20.86 10.93 5.61
N GLY A 115 21.42 11.48 4.53
CA GLY A 115 21.19 12.85 4.07
C GLY A 115 20.67 12.84 2.64
N TYR A 116 19.63 13.61 2.38
CA TYR A 116 19.09 13.83 1.04
C TYR A 116 19.98 14.82 0.28
N THR A 117 20.59 14.38 -0.82
CA THR A 117 21.31 15.27 -1.74
C THR A 117 20.48 15.50 -3.01
N GLY A 118 20.05 16.75 -3.21
CA GLY A 118 19.64 17.25 -4.53
C GLY A 118 18.26 17.92 -4.61
N GLY A 119 18.27 19.26 -4.56
CA GLY A 119 17.58 20.06 -5.57
C GLY A 119 16.19 20.60 -5.27
N ASP A 120 16.05 21.44 -4.25
CA ASP A 120 15.29 22.69 -4.36
C ASP A 120 15.76 23.65 -3.25
N ARG A 121 16.48 24.71 -3.62
CA ARG A 121 16.89 25.74 -2.66
C ARG A 121 15.67 26.59 -2.33
N VAL A 122 14.94 26.20 -1.29
CA VAL A 122 14.00 27.12 -0.64
C VAL A 122 14.82 28.30 -0.10
N ARG A 123 14.63 29.48 -0.68
CA ARG A 123 15.29 30.71 -0.26
C ARG A 123 14.71 31.12 1.10
N LEU A 124 15.36 30.71 2.18
CA LEU A 124 14.99 31.17 3.52
C LEU A 124 15.23 32.69 3.63
N PRO A 125 14.33 33.45 4.29
CA PRO A 125 14.57 34.87 4.55
C PRO A 125 15.81 35.03 5.42
N ARG A 126 16.66 36.02 5.08
CA ARG A 126 17.91 36.31 5.81
C ARG A 126 17.56 36.73 7.25
N ARG A 127 18.07 35.99 8.24
CA ARG A 127 18.07 36.44 9.64
C ARG A 127 18.95 37.70 9.76
N PRO A 128 18.55 38.72 10.54
CA PRO A 128 19.43 39.84 10.86
C PRO A 128 20.60 39.35 11.72
N ALA A 129 21.79 39.86 11.45
CA ALA A 129 22.99 39.57 12.23
C ALA A 129 22.83 40.14 13.64
N ALA A 130 23.14 39.32 14.65
CA ALA A 130 23.31 39.78 16.03
C ALA A 130 24.55 40.68 16.09
N GLY A 131 24.38 41.90 16.62
CA GLY A 131 25.46 42.78 17.05
C GLY A 131 25.81 42.53 18.50
#